data_AF-A0A849J0Z0-F1
#
_entry.id   AF-A0A849J0Z0-F1
#
_cell.length_a   1.000
_cell.length_b   1.000
_cell.length_c   1.000
_cell.angle_alpha   90.00
_cell.angle_beta   90.00
_cell.angle_gamma   90.00
#
_symmetry.space_group_name_H-M   'P 1'
#
loop_
_entity.id
_entity.type
_entity.pdbx_description
1 polymer ?
#
loop_
_entity_poly.entity_id
_entity_poly.type
_entity_poly.pdbx_seq_one_letter_code
_entity_poly.pdbx_strand_id
1 'polypeptide(L)'
;MTSDILGPNGEESELDFAGQEVVCCELGATLRSYRWDSNDVIDGFRFDQRCHDARGQTLIPWPNRVEGGRYSWKSRSYQLEISEPNWQNAIHGLTRWQPWTLITQSENSLVYSLRLYPCTGWPFTLDATIEYSLGEEGLSVVTRVKNIGSDPAPFGTGAHPYFTLGRKGIDSLFLEVPAETYYPMKERGIPGHGEPCSKSVWDLSTPKQIGQLEFDISMSGLPRDKNGIARARLLDGEGSSIELWMDRNYDFTQIYSADRVSDPDRRRMSIALEPMTCAPNAFNSGVGLITLNPGEEFAASWGISPHIASVSDLR
;
A
#
# COMPACT_ATOMS: atom_id res chain seq x y z
N MET A 1 -33.58 4.14 5.99
CA MET A 1 -33.64 2.82 5.33
C MET A 1 -32.23 2.53 4.86
N THR A 2 -31.42 1.94 5.74
CA THR A 2 -30.13 1.36 5.37
C THR A 2 -30.44 0.24 4.39
N SER A 3 -29.94 0.32 3.16
CA SER A 3 -30.17 -0.74 2.19
C SER A 3 -29.44 -1.99 2.65
N ASP A 4 -30.18 -3.09 2.87
CA ASP A 4 -29.69 -4.45 3.15
C ASP A 4 -28.92 -5.07 1.95
N ILE A 5 -28.26 -4.26 1.14
CA ILE A 5 -27.56 -4.68 -0.07
C ILE A 5 -26.09 -4.87 0.31
N LEU A 6 -25.62 -6.12 0.22
CA LEU A 6 -24.20 -6.43 0.33
C LEU A 6 -23.47 -5.93 -0.94
N GLY A 7 -22.49 -5.05 -0.77
CA GLY A 7 -21.66 -4.58 -1.86
C GLY A 7 -20.72 -5.68 -2.39
N PRO A 8 -20.12 -5.50 -3.58
CA PRO A 8 -19.18 -6.47 -4.17
C PRO A 8 -17.89 -6.69 -3.37
N ASN A 9 -17.63 -5.89 -2.33
CA ASN A 9 -16.45 -6.00 -1.46
C ASN A 9 -16.82 -6.42 -0.02
N GLY A 10 -18.02 -6.95 0.18
CA GLY A 10 -18.50 -7.39 1.50
C GLY A 10 -19.09 -6.26 2.34
N GLU A 11 -19.15 -6.48 3.65
CA GLU A 11 -19.60 -5.46 4.60
C GLU A 11 -18.61 -4.28 4.70
N GLU A 12 -19.12 -3.10 5.04
CA GLU A 12 -18.30 -1.90 5.25
C GLU A 12 -18.36 -1.45 6.71
N SER A 13 -17.26 -0.90 7.20
CA SER A 13 -17.17 -0.33 8.55
C SER A 13 -16.50 1.04 8.47
N GLU A 14 -16.93 1.94 9.33
CA GLU A 14 -16.62 3.37 9.22
C GLU A 14 -15.96 3.88 10.51
N LEU A 15 -15.07 4.87 10.35
CA LEU A 15 -14.51 5.67 11.43
C LEU A 15 -14.70 7.14 11.10
N ASP A 16 -15.15 7.90 12.10
CA ASP A 16 -15.36 9.34 11.99
C ASP A 16 -14.61 10.06 13.12
N PHE A 17 -13.77 11.03 12.78
CA PHE A 17 -13.03 11.81 13.77
C PHE A 17 -12.75 13.23 13.26
N ALA A 18 -13.29 14.25 13.93
CA ALA A 18 -12.98 15.66 13.66
C ALA A 18 -13.03 16.08 12.17
N GLY A 19 -14.07 15.66 11.45
CA GLY A 19 -14.26 15.94 10.01
C GLY A 19 -13.56 14.94 9.08
N GLN A 20 -12.85 13.96 9.62
CA GLN A 20 -12.26 12.86 8.87
C GLN A 20 -13.22 11.67 8.83
N GLU A 21 -13.37 11.05 7.66
CA GLU A 21 -14.22 9.89 7.43
C GLU A 21 -13.40 8.79 6.74
N VAL A 22 -13.33 7.60 7.33
CA VAL A 22 -12.65 6.43 6.76
C VAL A 22 -13.65 5.30 6.61
N VAL A 23 -13.62 4.62 5.45
CA VAL A 23 -14.42 3.42 5.22
C VAL A 23 -13.53 2.26 4.80
N CYS A 24 -13.68 1.13 5.48
CA CYS A 24 -12.98 -0.12 5.20
C CYS A 24 -13.97 -1.22 4.80
N CYS A 25 -13.56 -2.09 3.87
CA CYS A 25 -14.35 -3.24 3.41
C CYS A 25 -13.87 -4.55 4.05
N GLU A 26 -14.80 -5.47 4.30
CA GLU A 26 -14.54 -6.86 4.70
C GLU A 26 -13.55 -7.57 3.74
N LEU A 27 -13.76 -7.45 2.43
CA LEU A 27 -12.88 -8.08 1.45
C LEU A 27 -11.51 -7.41 1.44
N GLY A 28 -10.48 -8.18 1.75
CA GLY A 28 -9.11 -7.71 1.81
C GLY A 28 -8.78 -6.76 2.96
N ALA A 29 -9.71 -6.54 3.91
CA ALA A 29 -9.64 -5.44 4.88
C ALA A 29 -9.37 -4.10 4.18
N THR A 30 -9.95 -3.89 2.99
CA THR A 30 -9.53 -2.84 2.06
C THR A 30 -9.88 -1.45 2.58
N LEU A 31 -8.92 -0.52 2.58
CA LEU A 31 -9.17 0.90 2.84
C LEU A 31 -9.85 1.54 1.62
N ARG A 32 -11.19 1.52 1.58
CA ARG A 32 -11.95 1.94 0.39
C ARG A 32 -11.95 3.45 0.23
N SER A 33 -12.14 4.22 1.29
CA SER A 33 -12.14 5.67 1.23
C SER A 33 -11.54 6.30 2.48
N TYR A 34 -10.91 7.45 2.28
CA TYR A 34 -10.50 8.34 3.35
C TYR A 34 -10.73 9.77 2.86
N ARG A 35 -11.54 10.52 3.61
CA ARG A 35 -11.91 11.91 3.32
C ARG A 35 -11.58 12.77 4.53
N TRP A 36 -11.23 14.02 4.27
CA TRP A 36 -11.17 15.06 5.29
C TRP A 36 -12.03 16.22 4.81
N ASP A 37 -13.07 16.50 5.59
CA ASP A 37 -14.20 17.34 5.25
C ASP A 37 -14.85 16.86 3.94
N SER A 38 -14.78 17.68 2.91
CA SER A 38 -15.38 17.40 1.60
C SER A 38 -14.39 16.78 0.61
N ASN A 39 -13.10 16.73 0.96
CA ASN A 39 -12.02 16.39 0.04
C ASN A 39 -11.60 14.94 0.19
N ASP A 40 -11.42 14.25 -0.94
CA ASP A 40 -10.84 12.92 -0.96
C ASP A 40 -9.34 13.02 -0.67
N VAL A 41 -8.89 12.31 0.36
CA VAL A 41 -7.47 12.07 0.66
C VAL A 41 -6.98 10.86 -0.12
N ILE A 42 -7.79 9.78 -0.09
CA ILE A 42 -7.57 8.59 -0.90
C ILE A 42 -8.54 8.56 -2.08
N ASP A 43 -7.99 8.35 -3.27
CA ASP A 43 -8.74 8.05 -4.49
C ASP A 43 -9.15 6.58 -4.52
N GLY A 44 -10.27 6.30 -3.85
CA GLY A 44 -10.84 4.98 -3.64
C GLY A 44 -11.67 4.42 -4.78
N PHE A 45 -12.79 3.79 -4.43
CA PHE A 45 -13.83 3.34 -5.35
C PHE A 45 -15.21 3.42 -4.69
N ARG A 46 -16.27 3.41 -5.51
CA ARG A 46 -17.65 3.49 -5.00
C ARG A 46 -18.07 2.18 -4.35
N PHE A 47 -19.01 2.27 -3.41
CA PHE A 47 -19.65 1.13 -2.74
C PHE A 47 -20.09 0.01 -3.71
N ASP A 48 -20.72 0.38 -4.82
CA ASP A 48 -21.30 -0.57 -5.79
C ASP A 48 -20.29 -1.05 -6.85
N GLN A 49 -19.01 -0.69 -6.73
CA GLN A 49 -17.94 -1.13 -7.61
C GLN A 49 -17.06 -2.17 -6.93
N ARG A 50 -16.70 -3.24 -7.66
CA ARG A 50 -15.61 -4.12 -7.23
C ARG A 50 -14.30 -3.30 -7.15
N CYS A 51 -13.48 -3.56 -6.14
CA CYS A 51 -12.12 -3.05 -6.08
C CYS A 51 -11.36 -3.36 -7.39
N HIS A 52 -10.64 -2.38 -7.91
CA HIS A 52 -9.84 -2.46 -9.13
C HIS A 52 -8.50 -1.75 -8.92
N ASP A 53 -7.50 -2.12 -9.72
CA ASP A 53 -6.14 -1.56 -9.64
C ASP A 53 -5.54 -1.57 -8.21
N ALA A 54 -5.92 -2.57 -7.40
CA ALA A 54 -5.50 -2.77 -6.00
C ALA A 54 -5.76 -1.59 -5.04
N ARG A 55 -6.60 -0.62 -5.40
CA ARG A 55 -6.86 0.60 -4.62
C ARG A 55 -7.19 0.30 -3.15
N GLY A 56 -6.32 0.74 -2.25
CA GLY A 56 -6.49 0.60 -0.80
C GLY A 56 -6.30 -0.81 -0.25
N GLN A 57 -5.91 -1.79 -1.09
CA GLN A 57 -5.76 -3.17 -0.66
C GLN A 57 -4.47 -3.36 0.16
N THR A 58 -4.53 -4.26 1.13
CA THR A 58 -3.35 -4.79 1.84
C THR A 58 -2.74 -5.95 1.06
N LEU A 59 -1.41 -6.03 1.05
CA LEU A 59 -0.62 -6.90 0.18
C LEU A 59 0.15 -7.93 1.01
N ILE A 60 -0.50 -9.05 1.37
CA ILE A 60 0.07 -10.11 2.23
C ILE A 60 -0.05 -11.45 1.51
N PRO A 61 0.97 -12.33 1.51
CA PRO A 61 2.25 -12.26 2.23
C PRO A 61 3.43 -11.75 1.39
N TRP A 62 3.15 -11.02 0.30
CA TRP A 62 4.16 -10.22 -0.40
C TRP A 62 3.50 -9.03 -1.10
N PRO A 63 4.16 -7.86 -1.12
CA PRO A 63 3.78 -6.77 -2.00
C PRO A 63 4.36 -6.99 -3.41
N ASN A 64 3.77 -6.29 -4.38
CA ASN A 64 4.20 -6.30 -5.78
C ASN A 64 4.35 -7.73 -6.35
N ARG A 65 5.25 -7.93 -7.32
CA ARG A 65 5.32 -9.13 -8.16
C ARG A 65 6.21 -10.24 -7.58
N VAL A 66 5.86 -11.49 -7.90
CA VAL A 66 6.77 -12.64 -7.93
C VAL A 66 6.88 -13.08 -9.38
N GLU A 67 8.10 -13.06 -9.91
CA GLU A 67 8.38 -13.33 -11.32
C GLU A 67 7.91 -14.73 -11.74
N GLY A 68 7.02 -14.80 -12.73
CA GLY A 68 6.47 -16.08 -13.19
C GLY A 68 5.64 -16.82 -12.14
N GLY A 69 5.32 -16.19 -11.00
CA GLY A 69 4.76 -16.86 -9.83
C GLY A 69 5.66 -17.96 -9.27
N ARG A 70 6.95 -17.99 -9.60
CA ARG A 70 7.89 -19.04 -9.18
C ARG A 70 8.83 -18.51 -8.12
N TYR A 71 9.05 -19.31 -7.08
CA TYR A 71 10.06 -19.02 -6.07
C TYR A 71 10.63 -20.30 -5.47
N SER A 72 11.81 -20.19 -4.87
CA SER A 72 12.42 -21.29 -4.13
C SER A 72 12.61 -20.90 -2.67
N TRP A 73 12.20 -21.77 -1.75
CA TRP A 73 12.30 -21.54 -0.32
C TRP A 73 12.70 -22.82 0.40
N LYS A 74 13.75 -22.73 1.25
CA LYS A 74 14.31 -23.86 2.01
C LYS A 74 14.46 -25.14 1.15
N SER A 75 15.10 -24.97 -0.01
CA SER A 75 15.39 -26.04 -1.00
C SER A 75 14.17 -26.65 -1.70
N ARG A 76 12.98 -26.08 -1.57
CA ARG A 76 11.78 -26.47 -2.32
C ARG A 76 11.40 -25.37 -3.30
N SER A 77 10.91 -25.75 -4.47
CA SER A 77 10.37 -24.82 -5.46
C SER A 77 8.85 -24.82 -5.42
N TYR A 78 8.26 -23.65 -5.57
CA TYR A 78 6.82 -23.42 -5.50
C TYR A 78 6.34 -22.63 -6.73
N GLN A 79 5.08 -22.86 -7.11
CA GLN A 79 4.38 -22.16 -8.19
C GLN A 79 3.09 -21.57 -7.65
N LEU A 80 3.05 -20.25 -7.51
CA LEU A 80 1.87 -19.44 -7.21
C LEU A 80 0.97 -19.35 -8.45
N GLU A 81 -0.30 -19.05 -8.22
CA GLU A 81 -1.22 -18.71 -9.30
C GLU A 81 -0.80 -17.39 -9.99
N ILE A 82 -0.96 -17.35 -11.32
CA ILE A 82 -0.67 -16.15 -12.11
C ILE A 82 -1.87 -15.22 -12.04
N SER A 83 -1.84 -14.33 -11.05
CA SER A 83 -2.89 -13.32 -10.82
C SER A 83 -2.80 -12.12 -11.78
N GLU A 84 -1.70 -11.99 -12.53
CA GLU A 84 -1.49 -10.95 -13.54
C GLU A 84 -1.18 -11.60 -14.91
N PRO A 85 -2.17 -12.19 -15.63
CA PRO A 85 -1.92 -13.00 -16.82
C PRO A 85 -1.18 -12.29 -17.95
N ASN A 86 -1.49 -11.00 -18.18
CA ASN A 86 -0.87 -10.21 -19.23
C ASN A 86 0.64 -9.99 -19.02
N TRP A 87 1.07 -10.00 -17.75
CA TRP A 87 2.47 -9.82 -17.34
C TRP A 87 3.11 -11.14 -16.87
N GLN A 88 2.31 -12.21 -16.82
CA GLN A 88 2.67 -13.56 -16.39
C GLN A 88 3.27 -13.64 -14.99
N ASN A 89 2.82 -12.81 -14.05
CA ASN A 89 3.32 -12.80 -12.66
C ASN A 89 2.22 -13.12 -11.65
N ALA A 90 2.64 -13.52 -10.44
CA ALA A 90 1.81 -13.42 -9.26
C ALA A 90 2.02 -12.03 -8.64
N ILE A 91 0.97 -11.36 -8.17
CA ILE A 91 1.04 -9.97 -7.71
C ILE A 91 0.18 -9.73 -6.47
N HIS A 92 0.75 -8.99 -5.51
CA HIS A 92 0.06 -8.45 -4.33
C HIS A 92 -0.51 -9.50 -3.36
N GLY A 93 0.21 -10.61 -3.19
CA GLY A 93 -0.13 -11.59 -2.17
C GLY A 93 -1.42 -12.39 -2.46
N LEU A 94 -2.00 -12.91 -1.38
CA LEU A 94 -3.10 -13.87 -1.38
C LEU A 94 -4.34 -13.38 -0.63
N THR A 95 -4.22 -12.32 0.17
CA THR A 95 -5.28 -11.91 1.11
C THR A 95 -6.25 -10.88 0.56
N ARG A 96 -5.90 -10.17 -0.52
CA ARG A 96 -6.66 -9.03 -1.04
C ARG A 96 -8.05 -9.37 -1.59
N TRP A 97 -8.34 -10.65 -1.81
CA TRP A 97 -9.63 -11.17 -2.24
C TRP A 97 -10.25 -12.16 -1.24
N GLN A 98 -9.72 -12.21 -0.02
CA GLN A 98 -10.26 -13.04 1.06
C GLN A 98 -11.17 -12.18 1.95
N PRO A 99 -12.26 -12.72 2.49
CA PRO A 99 -13.07 -12.02 3.50
C PRO A 99 -12.29 -11.98 4.82
N TRP A 100 -12.16 -10.78 5.40
CA TRP A 100 -11.58 -10.59 6.72
C TRP A 100 -12.68 -10.40 7.76
N THR A 101 -12.51 -10.97 8.93
CA THR A 101 -13.47 -10.78 10.03
C THR A 101 -13.15 -9.51 10.80
N LEU A 102 -14.11 -8.60 10.92
CA LEU A 102 -14.01 -7.49 11.87
C LEU A 102 -14.12 -8.04 13.30
N ILE A 103 -13.03 -7.97 14.06
CA ILE A 103 -12.95 -8.52 15.42
C ILE A 103 -13.04 -7.44 16.50
N THR A 104 -12.78 -6.18 16.14
CA THR A 104 -12.92 -5.02 17.03
C THR A 104 -13.44 -3.84 16.23
N GLN A 105 -14.45 -3.16 16.78
CA GLN A 105 -14.86 -1.82 16.36
C GLN A 105 -15.01 -0.96 17.61
N SER A 106 -14.35 0.18 17.60
CA SER A 106 -14.41 1.21 18.64
C SER A 106 -14.68 2.56 17.99
N GLU A 107 -14.74 3.63 18.79
CA GLU A 107 -14.98 4.99 18.29
C GLU A 107 -13.92 5.44 17.28
N ASN A 108 -12.67 5.00 17.43
CA ASN A 108 -11.54 5.48 16.64
C ASN A 108 -10.68 4.37 16.02
N SER A 109 -11.12 3.10 16.08
CA SER A 109 -10.35 1.98 15.54
C SER A 109 -11.20 0.82 15.05
N LEU A 110 -10.79 0.23 13.92
CA LEU A 110 -11.30 -1.01 13.33
C LEU A 110 -10.16 -2.04 13.26
N VAL A 111 -10.40 -3.26 13.74
CA VAL A 111 -9.44 -4.36 13.64
C VAL A 111 -10.05 -5.51 12.87
N TYR A 112 -9.43 -5.84 11.73
CA TYR A 112 -9.75 -6.98 10.89
C TYR A 112 -8.77 -8.12 11.14
N SER A 113 -9.24 -9.37 11.05
CA SER A 113 -8.41 -10.56 11.16
C SER A 113 -8.68 -11.56 10.03
N LEU A 114 -7.63 -12.23 9.57
CA LEU A 114 -7.69 -13.32 8.61
C LEU A 114 -6.65 -14.39 8.95
N ARG A 115 -7.07 -15.65 8.90
CA ARG A 115 -6.16 -16.80 8.84
C ARG A 115 -5.92 -17.18 7.39
N LEU A 116 -4.69 -17.00 6.92
CA LEU A 116 -4.23 -17.46 5.62
C LEU A 116 -3.80 -18.93 5.73
N TYR A 117 -4.56 -19.81 5.11
CA TYR A 117 -4.23 -21.24 5.02
C TYR A 117 -3.34 -21.57 3.81
N PRO A 118 -2.71 -22.76 3.81
CA PRO A 118 -2.00 -23.26 2.63
C PRO A 118 -2.90 -23.33 1.39
N CYS A 119 -2.36 -22.94 0.24
CA CYS A 119 -3.00 -23.01 -1.06
C CYS A 119 -1.97 -23.26 -2.18
N THR A 120 -2.39 -23.21 -3.44
CA THR A 120 -1.52 -23.45 -4.60
C THR A 120 -0.27 -22.57 -4.56
N GLY A 121 0.90 -23.19 -4.42
CA GLY A 121 2.19 -22.49 -4.35
C GLY A 121 2.52 -21.83 -3.02
N TRP A 122 1.68 -21.98 -2.00
CA TRP A 122 1.89 -21.40 -0.67
C TRP A 122 1.59 -22.44 0.41
N PRO A 123 2.60 -23.07 1.04
CA PRO A 123 2.39 -24.15 2.01
C PRO A 123 2.25 -23.68 3.47
N PHE A 124 2.32 -22.37 3.74
CA PHE A 124 2.42 -21.83 5.11
C PHE A 124 1.07 -21.41 5.67
N THR A 125 0.96 -21.38 7.00
CA THR A 125 -0.23 -20.86 7.69
C THR A 125 0.13 -19.61 8.49
N LEU A 126 -0.52 -18.49 8.20
CA LEU A 126 -0.30 -17.22 8.89
C LEU A 126 -1.62 -16.71 9.48
N ASP A 127 -1.56 -16.14 10.67
CA ASP A 127 -2.62 -15.28 11.19
C ASP A 127 -2.22 -13.82 10.94
N ALA A 128 -3.12 -13.04 10.34
CA ALA A 128 -2.89 -11.63 10.07
C ALA A 128 -3.99 -10.78 10.72
N THR A 129 -3.61 -9.57 11.14
CA THR A 129 -4.54 -8.52 11.56
C THR A 129 -4.16 -7.20 10.93
N ILE A 130 -5.17 -6.43 10.52
CA ILE A 130 -5.02 -5.03 10.11
C ILE A 130 -5.84 -4.17 11.06
N GLU A 131 -5.19 -3.21 11.70
CA GLU A 131 -5.81 -2.22 12.57
C GLU A 131 -5.76 -0.87 11.86
N TYR A 132 -6.93 -0.28 11.63
CA TYR A 132 -7.10 1.09 11.17
C TYR A 132 -7.48 1.95 12.37
N SER A 133 -6.73 3.01 12.64
CA SER A 133 -6.98 3.91 13.77
C SER A 133 -6.93 5.37 13.31
N LEU A 134 -7.99 6.13 13.60
CA LEU A 134 -8.17 7.51 13.14
C LEU A 134 -8.03 8.49 14.31
N GLY A 135 -7.27 9.56 14.13
CA GLY A 135 -7.06 10.58 15.16
C GLY A 135 -6.73 11.96 14.59
N GLU A 136 -6.30 12.88 15.46
CA GLU A 136 -6.02 14.29 15.09
C GLU A 136 -5.00 14.43 13.96
N GLU A 137 -3.97 13.57 13.97
CA GLU A 137 -2.87 13.60 12.99
C GLU A 137 -3.16 12.79 11.70
N GLY A 138 -4.35 12.19 11.59
CA GLY A 138 -4.77 11.41 10.44
C GLY A 138 -4.98 9.91 10.73
N LEU A 139 -4.87 9.10 9.67
CA LEU A 139 -5.05 7.65 9.72
C LEU A 139 -3.73 6.94 10.04
N SER A 140 -3.75 6.02 10.99
CA SER A 140 -2.69 5.06 11.27
C SER A 140 -3.16 3.65 10.93
N VAL A 141 -2.27 2.85 10.35
CA VAL A 141 -2.53 1.47 9.96
C VAL A 141 -1.44 0.56 10.52
N VAL A 142 -1.83 -0.44 11.32
CA VAL A 142 -0.91 -1.44 11.86
C VAL A 142 -1.20 -2.80 11.26
N THR A 143 -0.21 -3.37 10.59
CA THR A 143 -0.23 -4.76 10.12
C THR A 143 0.49 -5.64 11.12
N ARG A 144 -0.16 -6.70 11.60
CA ARG A 144 0.48 -7.76 12.38
C ARG A 144 0.31 -9.10 11.69
N VAL A 145 1.36 -9.90 11.65
CA VAL A 145 1.35 -11.22 11.03
C VAL A 145 2.14 -12.19 11.90
N LYS A 146 1.52 -13.32 12.23
CA LYS A 146 2.12 -14.39 13.01
C LYS A 146 2.18 -15.67 12.21
N ASN A 147 3.32 -16.33 12.21
CA ASN A 147 3.42 -17.68 11.68
C ASN A 147 2.91 -18.69 12.72
N ILE A 148 1.78 -19.31 12.42
CA ILE A 148 1.15 -20.33 13.27
C ILE A 148 1.35 -21.74 12.71
N GLY A 149 2.10 -21.88 11.61
CA GLY A 149 2.53 -23.15 11.05
C GLY A 149 3.77 -23.72 11.73
N SER A 150 4.23 -24.87 11.23
CA SER A 150 5.40 -25.59 11.74
C SER A 150 6.71 -25.27 11.01
N ASP A 151 6.65 -24.61 9.85
CA ASP A 151 7.80 -24.31 9.01
C ASP A 151 8.03 -22.79 8.90
N PRO A 152 9.29 -22.31 8.80
CA PRO A 152 9.57 -20.90 8.54
C PRO A 152 8.98 -20.45 7.20
N ALA A 153 8.29 -19.30 7.19
CA ALA A 153 7.62 -18.75 6.01
C ALA A 153 8.39 -17.54 5.45
N PRO A 154 8.55 -17.42 4.11
CA PRO A 154 9.00 -16.18 3.49
C PRO A 154 7.86 -15.16 3.52
N PHE A 155 8.16 -13.92 3.89
CA PHE A 155 7.14 -12.90 4.14
C PHE A 155 7.60 -11.51 3.71
N GLY A 156 6.65 -10.73 3.20
CA GLY A 156 6.69 -9.29 3.13
C GLY A 156 5.26 -8.74 3.18
N THR A 157 5.11 -7.45 3.43
CA THR A 157 3.79 -6.80 3.36
C THR A 157 3.89 -5.42 2.75
N GLY A 158 2.75 -4.92 2.27
CA GLY A 158 2.59 -3.54 1.86
C GLY A 158 1.13 -3.14 1.81
N ALA A 159 0.88 -1.89 1.43
CA ALA A 159 -0.45 -1.35 1.18
C ALA A 159 -0.46 -0.53 -0.10
N HIS A 160 -1.63 -0.38 -0.72
CA HIS A 160 -1.75 0.27 -2.03
C HIS A 160 -2.70 1.50 -2.05
N PRO A 161 -2.49 2.49 -1.17
CA PRO A 161 -3.29 3.71 -1.19
C PRO A 161 -2.96 4.56 -2.42
N TYR A 162 -4.00 5.09 -3.07
CA TYR A 162 -3.87 6.10 -4.11
C TYR A 162 -4.23 7.45 -3.52
N PHE A 163 -3.38 8.45 -3.72
CA PHE A 163 -3.56 9.78 -3.18
C PHE A 163 -4.04 10.75 -4.25
N THR A 164 -4.94 11.62 -3.83
CA THR A 164 -5.33 12.82 -4.54
C THR A 164 -5.38 13.95 -3.53
N LEU A 165 -4.97 15.15 -3.92
CA LEU A 165 -5.15 16.36 -3.10
C LEU A 165 -6.49 17.04 -3.43
N GLY A 166 -7.52 16.25 -3.71
CA GLY A 166 -8.77 16.71 -4.31
C GLY A 166 -8.58 17.40 -5.68
N ARG A 167 -7.43 17.19 -6.35
CA ARG A 167 -7.08 17.85 -7.61
C ARG A 167 -7.48 16.97 -8.81
N LYS A 168 -7.74 17.63 -9.94
CA LYS A 168 -8.07 16.97 -11.21
C LYS A 168 -6.79 16.59 -11.96
N GLY A 169 -6.12 15.56 -11.49
CA GLY A 169 -4.87 15.06 -12.06
C GLY A 169 -3.64 15.38 -11.21
N ILE A 170 -2.57 14.63 -11.45
CA ILE A 170 -1.33 14.70 -10.66
C ILE A 170 -0.21 15.54 -11.29
N ASP A 171 -0.32 15.91 -12.57
CA ASP A 171 0.78 16.51 -13.34
C ASP A 171 1.29 17.85 -12.75
N SER A 172 0.40 18.62 -12.13
CA SER A 172 0.74 19.89 -11.45
C SER A 172 1.22 19.70 -10.01
N LEU A 173 1.09 18.50 -9.44
CA LEU A 173 1.49 18.22 -8.07
C LEU A 173 3.00 17.99 -7.98
N PHE A 174 3.52 18.11 -6.78
CA PHE A 174 4.92 17.89 -6.44
C PHE A 174 5.04 16.65 -5.57
N LEU A 175 6.06 15.83 -5.85
CA LEU A 175 6.37 14.62 -5.11
C LEU A 175 7.73 14.77 -4.44
N GLU A 176 7.79 14.39 -3.17
CA GLU A 176 9.02 14.31 -2.38
C GLU A 176 9.10 12.90 -1.77
N VAL A 177 10.11 12.14 -2.17
CA VAL A 177 10.41 10.81 -1.64
C VAL A 177 11.93 10.76 -1.50
N PRO A 178 12.49 11.07 -0.32
CA PRO A 178 13.92 11.28 -0.16
C PRO A 178 14.73 9.97 -0.10
N ALA A 179 14.38 9.01 -0.94
CA ALA A 179 15.06 7.73 -1.08
C ALA A 179 16.45 7.89 -1.71
N GLU A 180 17.41 7.10 -1.23
CA GLU A 180 18.77 7.06 -1.75
C GLU A 180 18.91 6.12 -2.96
N THR A 181 18.06 5.10 -3.05
CA THR A 181 18.13 4.04 -4.07
C THR A 181 16.79 3.87 -4.79
N TYR A 182 16.83 3.72 -6.11
CA TYR A 182 15.67 3.30 -6.91
C TYR A 182 15.96 1.98 -7.62
N TYR A 183 14.92 1.24 -7.96
CA TYR A 183 15.01 -0.04 -8.66
C TYR A 183 14.40 0.11 -10.06
N PRO A 184 15.21 0.21 -11.14
CA PRO A 184 14.68 0.34 -12.49
C PRO A 184 13.84 -0.88 -12.87
N MET A 185 12.61 -0.68 -13.33
CA MET A 185 11.77 -1.78 -13.79
C MET A 185 12.23 -2.30 -15.15
N LYS A 186 12.34 -3.63 -15.26
CA LYS A 186 12.66 -4.35 -16.50
C LYS A 186 11.39 -4.86 -17.17
N GLU A 187 11.58 -5.71 -18.18
CA GLU A 187 10.50 -6.44 -18.82
C GLU A 187 9.61 -7.13 -17.77
N ARG A 188 8.31 -7.15 -18.05
CA ARG A 188 7.28 -7.74 -17.19
C ARG A 188 7.13 -7.09 -15.79
N GLY A 189 7.71 -5.91 -15.55
CA GLY A 189 7.57 -5.17 -14.29
C GLY A 189 8.38 -5.75 -13.13
N ILE A 190 9.47 -6.49 -13.43
CA ILE A 190 10.41 -7.01 -12.43
C ILE A 190 11.58 -6.03 -12.26
N PRO A 191 11.99 -5.69 -11.03
CA PRO A 191 13.05 -4.72 -10.82
C PRO A 191 14.42 -5.26 -11.22
N GLY A 192 15.28 -4.36 -11.68
CA GLY A 192 16.72 -4.55 -11.77
C GLY A 192 17.42 -4.43 -10.41
N HIS A 193 18.75 -4.27 -10.46
CA HIS A 193 19.53 -3.95 -9.28
C HIS A 193 19.25 -2.50 -8.85
N GLY A 194 19.40 -2.21 -7.56
CA GLY A 194 19.26 -0.85 -7.05
C GLY A 194 20.32 0.08 -7.63
N GLU A 195 19.91 1.28 -8.02
CA GLU A 195 20.74 2.36 -8.54
C GLU A 195 20.57 3.63 -7.68
N PRO A 196 21.60 4.48 -7.56
CA PRO A 196 21.49 5.71 -6.78
C PRO A 196 20.47 6.68 -7.37
N CYS A 197 19.59 7.23 -6.54
CA CYS A 197 18.66 8.29 -6.96
C CYS A 197 19.41 9.57 -7.37
N SER A 198 20.52 9.89 -6.69
CA SER A 198 21.29 11.11 -6.92
C SER A 198 21.67 11.29 -8.39
N LYS A 199 21.43 12.49 -8.95
CA LYS A 199 21.72 12.83 -10.35
C LYS A 199 20.91 12.05 -11.41
N SER A 200 19.87 11.34 -11.00
CA SER A 200 18.91 10.71 -11.90
C SER A 200 17.60 11.52 -11.97
N VAL A 201 16.70 11.15 -12.88
CA VAL A 201 15.34 11.72 -12.90
C VAL A 201 14.51 11.32 -11.68
N TRP A 202 14.96 10.30 -10.94
CA TRP A 202 14.34 9.75 -9.74
C TRP A 202 14.89 10.36 -8.45
N ASP A 203 15.74 11.39 -8.55
CA ASP A 203 16.10 12.23 -7.40
C ASP A 203 14.87 13.03 -6.95
N LEU A 204 14.19 12.51 -5.93
CA LEU A 204 13.03 13.10 -5.26
C LEU A 204 13.38 13.53 -3.83
N SER A 205 14.66 13.82 -3.56
CA SER A 205 15.16 14.30 -2.26
C SER A 205 14.65 15.69 -1.88
N THR A 206 14.12 16.42 -2.85
CA THR A 206 13.39 17.68 -2.67
C THR A 206 12.12 17.63 -3.51
N PRO A 207 11.06 18.38 -3.16
CA PRO A 207 9.82 18.40 -3.92
C PRO A 207 10.05 18.66 -5.42
N LYS A 208 9.60 17.72 -6.25
CA LYS A 208 9.73 17.79 -7.70
C LYS A 208 8.37 17.66 -8.36
N GLN A 209 8.08 18.54 -9.31
CA GLN A 209 6.82 18.46 -10.05
C GLN A 209 6.74 17.12 -10.81
N ILE A 210 5.61 16.43 -10.68
CA ILE A 210 5.36 15.14 -11.34
C ILE A 210 5.41 15.30 -12.86
N GLY A 211 4.75 16.33 -13.40
CA GLY A 211 4.80 16.64 -14.83
C GLY A 211 4.37 15.46 -15.69
N GLN A 212 5.16 15.11 -16.71
CA GLN A 212 4.92 13.96 -17.59
C GLN A 212 5.72 12.71 -17.18
N LEU A 213 6.29 12.68 -15.98
CA LEU A 213 7.00 11.49 -15.52
C LEU A 213 6.01 10.36 -15.27
N GLU A 214 6.31 9.20 -15.86
CA GLU A 214 5.64 7.94 -15.58
C GLU A 214 6.41 7.22 -14.47
N PHE A 215 5.78 7.15 -13.30
CA PHE A 215 6.22 6.37 -12.16
C PHE A 215 5.58 4.97 -12.21
N ASP A 216 6.43 3.97 -12.21
CA ASP A 216 6.15 2.59 -11.79
C ASP A 216 7.49 2.07 -11.26
N ILE A 217 7.87 2.54 -10.08
CA ILE A 217 9.24 2.42 -9.55
C ILE A 217 9.23 2.17 -8.06
N SER A 218 10.10 1.26 -7.61
CA SER A 218 10.34 1.03 -6.19
C SER A 218 11.58 1.82 -5.76
N MET A 219 11.53 2.38 -4.57
CA MET A 219 12.62 3.14 -3.96
C MET A 219 12.88 2.67 -2.53
N SER A 220 14.11 2.81 -2.04
CA SER A 220 14.55 2.43 -0.69
C SER A 220 15.67 3.34 -0.18
N GLY A 221 16.15 3.09 1.04
CA GLY A 221 17.12 3.97 1.69
C GLY A 221 16.48 5.28 2.13
N LEU A 222 15.29 5.18 2.72
CA LEU A 222 14.52 6.33 3.18
C LEU A 222 15.16 6.90 4.46
N PRO A 223 15.46 8.21 4.55
CA PRO A 223 15.94 8.83 5.78
C PRO A 223 14.84 8.76 6.84
N ARG A 224 15.26 8.48 8.06
CA ARG A 224 14.38 8.33 9.22
C ARG A 224 14.67 9.41 10.24
N ASP A 225 13.63 9.97 10.83
CA ASP A 225 13.78 10.92 11.93
C ASP A 225 14.24 10.22 13.24
N LYS A 226 14.35 11.00 14.32
CA LYS A 226 14.72 10.49 15.66
C LYS A 226 13.80 9.40 16.19
N ASN A 227 12.54 9.36 15.75
CA ASN A 227 11.55 8.35 16.13
C ASN A 227 11.61 7.12 15.21
N GLY A 228 12.37 7.17 14.11
CA GLY A 228 12.48 6.09 13.14
C GLY A 228 11.49 6.19 11.98
N ILE A 229 10.81 7.32 11.85
CA ILE A 229 9.78 7.52 10.85
C ILE A 229 10.39 8.06 9.56
N ALA A 230 10.13 7.35 8.46
CA ALA A 230 10.36 7.82 7.09
C ALA A 230 9.10 8.50 6.54
N ARG A 231 9.26 9.41 5.57
CA ARG A 231 8.16 10.21 5.01
C ARG A 231 8.26 10.31 3.50
N ALA A 232 7.12 10.19 2.84
CA ALA A 232 6.89 10.55 1.44
C ALA A 232 5.77 11.60 1.40
N ARG A 233 5.88 12.61 0.55
CA ARG A 233 4.92 13.72 0.51
C ARG A 233 4.45 14.01 -0.90
N LEU A 234 3.15 14.22 -1.02
CA LEU A 234 2.50 14.80 -2.19
C LEU A 234 2.08 16.22 -1.83
N LEU A 235 2.39 17.21 -2.67
CA LEU A 235 2.11 18.62 -2.41
C LEU A 235 1.39 19.26 -3.61
N ASP A 236 0.49 20.19 -3.35
CA ASP A 236 -0.20 20.96 -4.41
C ASP A 236 0.56 22.22 -4.85
N GLY A 237 1.58 22.64 -4.10
CA GLY A 237 2.31 23.89 -4.31
C GLY A 237 1.55 25.15 -3.83
N GLU A 238 0.34 24.98 -3.29
CA GLU A 238 -0.57 26.02 -2.81
C GLU A 238 -0.81 25.92 -1.28
N GLY A 239 -0.17 24.95 -0.62
CA GLY A 239 -0.15 24.79 0.84
C GLY A 239 -0.78 23.50 1.35
N SER A 240 -1.50 22.75 0.50
CA SER A 240 -2.00 21.43 0.88
C SER A 240 -0.96 20.36 0.61
N SER A 241 -0.92 19.35 1.47
CA SER A 241 -0.05 18.19 1.31
C SER A 241 -0.67 16.93 1.91
N ILE A 242 -0.25 15.78 1.42
CA ILE A 242 -0.47 14.49 2.08
C ILE A 242 0.91 13.92 2.39
N GLU A 243 1.11 13.56 3.66
CA GLU A 243 2.29 12.83 4.10
C GLU A 243 1.92 11.36 4.31
N LEU A 244 2.64 10.46 3.64
CA LEU A 244 2.70 9.05 3.98
C LEU A 244 3.88 8.85 4.92
N TRP A 245 3.61 8.49 6.18
CA TRP A 245 4.64 8.16 7.16
C TRP A 245 4.76 6.64 7.32
N MET A 246 5.99 6.19 7.57
CA MET A 246 6.36 4.77 7.58
C MET A 246 7.30 4.49 8.75
N ASP A 247 6.98 3.49 9.57
CA ASP A 247 7.88 3.06 10.64
C ASP A 247 9.13 2.34 10.12
N ARG A 248 9.97 1.90 11.06
CA ARG A 248 11.28 1.27 10.79
C ARG A 248 11.22 -0.02 9.96
N ASN A 249 10.05 -0.66 9.82
CA ASN A 249 9.91 -1.91 9.09
C ASN A 249 9.50 -1.73 7.63
N TYR A 250 8.97 -0.55 7.28
CA TYR A 250 8.69 -0.17 5.90
C TYR A 250 9.91 0.54 5.30
N ASP A 251 10.79 -0.23 4.66
CA ASP A 251 12.03 0.26 4.06
C ASP A 251 11.90 0.67 2.58
N PHE A 252 10.75 0.40 1.97
CA PHE A 252 10.50 0.64 0.55
C PHE A 252 9.24 1.48 0.35
N THR A 253 9.29 2.36 -0.65
CA THR A 253 8.10 3.02 -1.22
C THR A 253 8.03 2.67 -2.69
N GLN A 254 6.94 2.03 -3.13
CA GLN A 254 6.61 1.93 -4.55
C GLN A 254 5.76 3.13 -4.95
N ILE A 255 6.10 3.73 -6.09
CA ILE A 255 5.44 4.91 -6.64
C ILE A 255 4.83 4.51 -7.96
N TYR A 256 3.51 4.72 -8.11
CA TYR A 256 2.80 4.42 -9.34
C TYR A 256 1.86 5.57 -9.74
N SER A 257 2.14 6.24 -10.86
CA SER A 257 1.38 7.41 -11.36
C SER A 257 0.10 7.04 -12.11
N ALA A 258 -0.37 5.80 -11.97
CA ALA A 258 -1.63 5.33 -12.53
C ALA A 258 -1.71 5.39 -14.07
N ASP A 259 -0.60 5.42 -14.82
CA ASP A 259 -0.62 5.53 -16.29
C ASP A 259 -1.29 4.33 -16.98
N ARG A 260 -1.31 3.17 -16.31
CA ARG A 260 -1.78 1.89 -16.86
C ARG A 260 -2.98 1.32 -16.11
N VAL A 261 -3.68 2.14 -15.32
CA VAL A 261 -4.91 1.68 -14.64
C VAL A 261 -5.97 1.27 -15.65
N SER A 262 -6.83 0.35 -15.21
CA SER A 262 -7.82 -0.31 -16.05
C SER A 262 -8.81 0.65 -16.70
N ASP A 263 -9.25 1.68 -15.98
CA ASP A 263 -10.12 2.74 -16.46
C ASP A 263 -9.31 3.90 -17.07
N PRO A 264 -9.39 4.16 -18.39
CA PRO A 264 -8.68 5.25 -19.04
C PRO A 264 -8.96 6.63 -18.45
N ASP A 265 -10.18 6.88 -17.95
CA ASP A 265 -10.56 8.18 -17.39
C ASP A 265 -9.93 8.44 -16.02
N ARG A 266 -9.41 7.39 -15.37
CA ARG A 266 -8.68 7.48 -14.08
C ARG A 266 -7.17 7.56 -14.25
N ARG A 267 -6.63 7.46 -15.47
CA ARG A 267 -5.18 7.53 -15.69
C ARG A 267 -4.64 8.87 -15.23
N ARG A 268 -3.59 8.82 -14.40
CA ARG A 268 -2.94 9.99 -13.80
C ARG A 268 -3.88 10.92 -13.01
N MET A 269 -5.06 10.44 -12.59
CA MET A 269 -5.97 11.18 -11.72
C MET A 269 -5.56 11.11 -10.25
N SER A 270 -4.75 10.12 -9.90
CA SER A 270 -4.16 9.91 -8.58
C SER A 270 -2.81 9.22 -8.72
N ILE A 271 -2.04 9.21 -7.63
CA ILE A 271 -0.74 8.55 -7.55
C ILE A 271 -0.72 7.60 -6.36
N ALA A 272 -0.29 6.36 -6.55
CA ALA A 272 -0.08 5.45 -5.44
C ALA A 272 1.30 5.67 -4.83
N LEU A 273 1.35 5.81 -3.50
CA LEU A 273 2.56 5.74 -2.70
C LEU A 273 2.39 4.54 -1.78
N GLU A 274 3.05 3.44 -2.10
CA GLU A 274 2.85 2.14 -1.49
C GLU A 274 3.96 1.89 -0.45
N PRO A 275 3.67 1.93 0.86
CA PRO A 275 4.63 1.48 1.85
C PRO A 275 4.81 -0.04 1.74
N MET A 276 6.05 -0.50 1.61
CA MET A 276 6.39 -1.92 1.47
C MET A 276 7.57 -2.30 2.37
N THR A 277 7.54 -3.52 2.92
CA THR A 277 8.64 -4.03 3.74
C THR A 277 9.77 -4.64 2.91
N CYS A 278 9.52 -4.93 1.64
CA CYS A 278 10.49 -5.56 0.74
C CYS A 278 10.35 -5.05 -0.69
N ALA A 279 11.41 -5.25 -1.48
CA ALA A 279 11.40 -4.91 -2.90
C ALA A 279 10.43 -5.84 -3.67
N PRO A 280 9.99 -5.44 -4.88
CA PRO A 280 9.34 -6.39 -5.78
C PRO A 280 10.23 -7.60 -6.08
N ASN A 281 9.61 -8.77 -6.28
CA ASN A 281 10.27 -10.05 -6.49
C ASN A 281 11.17 -10.51 -5.32
N ALA A 282 10.93 -10.02 -4.09
CA ALA A 282 11.71 -10.36 -2.90
C ALA A 282 11.81 -11.86 -2.61
N PHE A 283 10.81 -12.66 -2.99
CA PHE A 283 10.86 -14.11 -2.83
C PHE A 283 12.00 -14.77 -3.64
N ASN A 284 12.47 -14.11 -4.69
CA ASN A 284 13.61 -14.55 -5.51
C ASN A 284 14.87 -13.74 -5.24
N SER A 285 14.76 -12.42 -5.04
CA SER A 285 15.92 -11.55 -4.82
C SER A 285 16.43 -11.54 -3.38
N GLY A 286 15.58 -11.89 -2.41
CA GLY A 286 15.85 -11.79 -0.97
C GLY A 286 15.87 -10.36 -0.41
N VAL A 287 15.70 -9.33 -1.25
CA VAL A 287 15.85 -7.92 -0.84
C VAL A 287 14.67 -7.50 0.04
N GLY A 288 14.94 -7.30 1.34
CA GLY A 288 13.93 -6.99 2.36
C GLY A 288 13.03 -8.17 2.73
N LEU A 289 13.32 -9.39 2.24
CA LEU A 289 12.51 -10.57 2.53
C LEU A 289 12.62 -10.94 4.02
N ILE A 290 11.49 -11.01 4.70
CA ILE A 290 11.40 -11.40 6.10
C ILE A 290 11.24 -12.92 6.17
N THR A 291 11.89 -13.55 7.15
CA THR A 291 11.61 -14.95 7.52
C THR A 291 10.81 -14.94 8.81
N LEU A 292 9.57 -15.45 8.78
CA LEU A 292 8.81 -15.68 10.01
C LEU A 292 9.00 -17.12 10.45
N ASN A 293 9.72 -17.35 11.54
CA ASN A 293 9.86 -18.67 12.15
C ASN A 293 8.54 -19.11 12.81
N PRO A 294 8.33 -20.42 13.06
CA PRO A 294 7.16 -20.89 13.79
C PRO A 294 6.95 -20.15 15.12
N GLY A 295 5.76 -19.58 15.31
CA GLY A 295 5.40 -18.79 16.49
C GLY A 295 5.89 -17.34 16.48
N GLU A 296 6.74 -16.95 15.53
CA GLU A 296 7.24 -15.58 15.38
C GLU A 296 6.14 -14.66 14.87
N GLU A 297 6.13 -13.44 15.38
CA GLU A 297 5.20 -12.38 15.05
C GLU A 297 5.97 -11.17 14.53
N PHE A 298 5.43 -10.57 13.48
CA PHE A 298 5.89 -9.33 12.90
C PHE A 298 4.79 -8.28 13.03
N ALA A 299 5.19 -7.04 13.31
CA ALA A 299 4.30 -5.88 13.32
C ALA A 299 4.97 -4.69 12.63
N ALA A 300 4.22 -3.99 11.79
CA ALA A 300 4.66 -2.75 11.16
C ALA A 300 3.50 -1.77 11.03
N SER A 301 3.84 -0.49 11.04
CA SER A 301 2.91 0.63 11.02
C SER A 301 3.28 1.67 9.98
N TRP A 302 2.26 2.19 9.32
CA TRP A 302 2.32 3.32 8.41
C TRP A 302 1.06 4.17 8.60
N GLY A 303 1.04 5.37 8.06
CA GLY A 303 -0.16 6.18 8.11
C GLY A 303 -0.13 7.37 7.17
N ILE A 304 -1.25 8.09 7.18
CA ILE A 304 -1.53 9.20 6.28
C ILE A 304 -1.86 10.40 7.15
N SER A 305 -1.09 11.47 6.98
CA SER A 305 -1.30 12.75 7.63
C SER A 305 -1.62 13.80 6.56
N PRO A 306 -2.91 14.08 6.33
CA PRO A 306 -3.32 15.14 5.42
C PRO A 306 -3.10 16.51 6.07
N HIS A 307 -2.72 17.48 5.26
CA HIS A 307 -2.75 18.89 5.59
C HIS A 307 -3.48 19.60 4.45
N ILE A 308 -4.69 20.09 4.70
CA ILE A 308 -5.50 20.78 3.70
C ILE A 308 -5.46 22.26 4.05
N ALA A 309 -4.88 23.09 3.18
CA ALA A 309 -4.87 24.54 3.40
C ALA A 309 -6.30 25.07 3.38
N SER A 310 -6.66 25.91 4.35
CA SER A 310 -7.97 26.57 4.35
C SER A 310 -7.99 27.74 3.36
N VAL A 311 -9.18 28.10 2.85
CA VAL A 311 -9.36 29.30 2.01
C VAL A 311 -8.96 30.59 2.76
N SER A 312 -8.87 30.56 4.09
CA SER A 312 -8.39 31.65 4.93
C SER A 312 -6.87 31.78 5.01
N ASP A 313 -6.10 30.73 4.67
CA ASP A 313 -4.62 30.73 4.76
C ASP A 313 -3.95 31.37 3.53
N LEU A 314 -4.74 31.77 2.54
CA LEU A 314 -4.30 32.39 1.29
C LEU A 314 -4.47 33.93 1.26
N ARG A 315 -4.49 34.59 2.44
CA ARG A 315 -4.58 36.06 2.56
C ARG A 315 -3.39 36.69 3.26
#